data_AF-A0A1F5RZ22-F1
#
_entry.id   AF-A0A1F5RZ22-F1
#
_cell.length_a   1.000
_cell.length_b   1.000
_cell.length_c   1.000
_cell.angle_alpha   90.00
_cell.angle_beta   90.00
_cell.angle_gamma   90.00
#
_symmetry.space_group_name_H-M   'P 1'
#
loop_
_entity.id
_entity.type
_entity.pdbx_description
1 polymer ?
#
loop_
_entity_poly.entity_id
_entity_poly.type
_entity_poly.pdbx_seq_one_letter_code
_entity_poly.pdbx_strand_id
1 'polypeptide(L)'
;MIDALNNKHITLTSQQLMARLDKVVADIIRFNDAKKAYILGRLLAEKLEKKKSEVARSPEIYDFYKKIIVKLYFIALPLLDNSDIIDIFKNYFTWQFRLPDYDILAKLEAKLLTIIVIEERDEFKNSLRQTLLGNKEIITSKAEIKTIRDWLKNYNANTGAGTTDSLRKNQYLANLSNNKLLSGHDIKKLQTLINVYEMCKLSSFTPQGFEERVPIVIDGKLYIFNHGVLEQVKPSKQVERIMRATESSPSVNPIGEHLYTLQQLAEQYPQGSLERRAIEEEIAKNKKTVKYL
;
A
#
# COMPACT_ATOMS: atom_id res chain seq x y z
N MET A 1 7.57 24.72 -11.72
CA MET A 1 7.96 24.88 -10.29
C MET A 1 9.22 24.09 -9.97
N ILE A 2 9.26 22.78 -10.29
CA ILE A 2 10.48 21.95 -10.14
C ILE A 2 11.67 22.59 -10.88
N ASP A 3 11.47 23.07 -12.11
CA ASP A 3 12.52 23.76 -12.87
C ASP A 3 13.00 25.06 -12.21
N ALA A 4 12.10 25.77 -11.53
CA ALA A 4 12.45 26.98 -10.78
C ALA A 4 13.29 26.64 -9.53
N LEU A 5 12.98 25.54 -8.84
CA LEU A 5 13.74 25.05 -7.69
C LEU A 5 15.11 24.49 -8.08
N ASN A 6 15.28 24.02 -9.31
CA ASN A 6 16.56 23.58 -9.84
C ASN A 6 17.57 24.73 -10.05
N ASN A 7 17.09 25.98 -10.14
CA ASN A 7 17.98 27.14 -10.26
C ASN A 7 18.88 27.31 -9.02
N LYS A 8 20.18 27.56 -9.22
CA LYS A 8 21.16 27.80 -8.13
C LYS A 8 20.90 29.10 -7.36
N HIS A 9 20.24 30.09 -7.99
CA HIS A 9 20.03 31.42 -7.41
C HIS A 9 18.68 31.60 -6.70
N ILE A 10 17.94 30.52 -6.42
CA ILE A 10 16.62 30.66 -5.79
C ILE A 10 16.75 31.12 -4.33
N THR A 11 16.03 32.18 -3.98
CA THR A 11 15.95 32.70 -2.60
C THR A 11 14.79 32.01 -1.88
N LEU A 12 15.09 31.18 -0.89
CA LEU A 12 14.07 30.43 -0.13
C LEU A 12 13.23 31.35 0.76
N THR A 13 13.70 32.56 1.04
CA THR A 13 12.97 33.55 1.84
C THR A 13 11.93 34.35 1.05
N SER A 14 11.79 34.08 -0.25
CA SER A 14 10.80 34.77 -1.10
C SER A 14 9.36 34.36 -0.75
N GLN A 15 8.56 35.31 -0.27
CA GLN A 15 7.14 35.11 -0.01
C GLN A 15 6.36 34.66 -1.26
N GLN A 16 6.71 35.18 -2.44
CA GLN A 16 6.10 34.78 -3.70
C GLN A 16 6.39 33.32 -4.03
N LEU A 17 7.61 32.84 -3.73
CA LEU A 17 7.98 31.45 -3.90
C LEU A 17 7.19 30.55 -2.95
N MET A 18 7.11 30.92 -1.68
CA MET A 18 6.35 30.17 -0.66
C MET A 18 4.86 30.06 -1.04
N ALA A 19 4.23 31.16 -1.45
CA ALA A 19 2.83 31.15 -1.89
C ALA A 19 2.60 30.30 -3.15
N ARG A 20 3.55 30.31 -4.11
CA ARG A 20 3.50 29.41 -5.27
C ARG A 20 3.67 27.95 -4.86
N LEU A 21 4.56 27.68 -3.91
CA LEU A 21 4.81 26.34 -3.42
C LEU A 21 3.58 25.76 -2.72
N ASP A 22 2.90 26.54 -1.87
CA ASP A 22 1.66 26.11 -1.22
C ASP A 22 0.60 25.67 -2.22
N LYS A 23 0.41 26.41 -3.33
CA LYS A 23 -0.52 26.04 -4.40
C LYS A 23 -0.14 24.70 -5.04
N VAL A 24 1.13 24.53 -5.39
CA VAL A 24 1.63 23.28 -6.00
C VAL A 24 1.49 22.10 -5.05
N VAL A 25 1.79 22.29 -3.76
CA VAL A 25 1.66 21.26 -2.72
C VAL A 25 0.19 20.89 -2.52
N ALA A 26 -0.72 21.88 -2.52
CA ALA A 26 -2.16 21.63 -2.44
C ALA A 26 -2.67 20.78 -3.61
N ASP A 27 -2.22 21.07 -4.84
CA ASP A 27 -2.57 20.25 -6.01
C ASP A 27 -2.03 18.82 -5.89
N ILE A 28 -0.75 18.66 -5.49
CA ILE A 28 -0.15 17.34 -5.28
C ILE A 28 -0.94 16.52 -4.25
N ILE A 29 -1.34 17.13 -3.13
CA ILE A 29 -2.14 16.47 -2.08
C ILE A 29 -3.51 16.10 -2.63
N ARG A 30 -4.19 17.05 -3.30
CA ARG A 30 -5.53 16.84 -3.85
C ARG A 30 -5.58 15.69 -4.85
N PHE A 31 -4.57 15.58 -5.71
CA PHE A 31 -4.49 14.51 -6.72
C PHE A 31 -3.70 13.28 -6.25
N ASN A 32 -3.27 13.27 -4.98
CA ASN A 32 -2.50 12.18 -4.38
C ASN A 32 -1.28 11.75 -5.22
N ASP A 33 -0.59 12.71 -5.85
CA ASP A 33 0.49 12.45 -6.82
C ASP A 33 1.80 12.10 -6.11
N ALA A 34 1.96 10.82 -5.76
CA ALA A 34 3.11 10.31 -5.00
C ALA A 34 4.46 10.61 -5.68
N LYS A 35 4.53 10.52 -7.02
CA LYS A 35 5.77 10.76 -7.77
C LYS A 35 6.20 12.22 -7.70
N LYS A 36 5.28 13.16 -7.95
CA LYS A 36 5.59 14.60 -7.80
C LYS A 36 5.89 14.95 -6.35
N ALA A 37 5.18 14.35 -5.40
CA ALA A 37 5.43 14.55 -3.98
C ALA A 37 6.85 14.12 -3.59
N TYR A 38 7.29 12.95 -4.05
CA TYR A 38 8.64 12.44 -3.82
C TYR A 38 9.72 13.37 -4.39
N ILE A 39 9.62 13.71 -5.68
CA ILE A 39 10.61 14.55 -6.37
C ILE A 39 10.70 15.92 -5.69
N LEU A 40 9.56 16.56 -5.43
CA LEU A 40 9.52 17.89 -4.82
C LEU A 40 10.02 17.86 -3.37
N GLY A 41 9.62 16.85 -2.59
CA GLY A 41 10.04 16.70 -1.19
C GLY A 41 11.55 16.55 -1.07
N ARG A 42 12.16 15.67 -1.88
CA ARG A 42 13.62 15.47 -1.90
C ARG A 42 14.36 16.74 -2.32
N LEU A 43 13.90 17.40 -3.38
CA LEU A 43 14.51 18.65 -3.86
C LEU A 43 14.45 19.75 -2.80
N LEU A 44 13.32 19.90 -2.11
CA LEU A 44 13.18 20.88 -1.03
C LEU A 44 14.08 20.54 0.17
N ALA A 45 14.13 19.27 0.59
CA ALA A 45 14.99 18.83 1.69
C ALA A 45 16.47 19.11 1.38
N GLU A 46 16.92 18.78 0.16
CA GLU A 46 18.29 19.04 -0.28
C GLU A 46 18.62 20.54 -0.30
N LYS A 47 17.71 21.36 -0.86
CA LYS A 47 17.90 22.82 -0.91
C LYS A 47 17.89 23.45 0.47
N LEU A 48 17.02 22.98 1.37
CA LEU A 48 16.94 23.47 2.74
C LEU A 48 18.22 23.15 3.52
N GLU A 49 18.80 21.96 3.36
CA GLU A 49 20.06 21.62 4.02
C GLU A 49 21.24 22.41 3.44
N LYS A 50 21.33 22.56 2.11
CA LYS A 50 22.38 23.37 1.46
C LYS A 50 22.34 24.84 1.87
N LYS A 51 21.15 25.37 2.18
CA LYS A 51 20.92 26.76 2.59
C LYS A 51 20.66 26.90 4.08
N LYS A 52 21.02 25.90 4.89
CA LYS A 52 20.71 25.89 6.33
C LYS A 52 21.20 27.13 7.08
N SER A 53 22.37 27.67 6.73
CA SER A 53 22.89 28.91 7.31
C SER A 53 22.08 30.16 6.94
N GLU A 54 21.53 30.21 5.72
CA GLU A 54 20.63 31.28 5.25
C GLU A 54 19.32 31.24 6.04
N VAL A 55 18.73 30.06 6.19
CA VAL A 55 17.43 29.87 6.84
C VAL A 55 17.54 29.83 8.37
N ALA A 56 18.73 29.59 8.96
CA ALA A 56 18.94 29.62 10.41
C ALA A 56 18.59 30.96 11.05
N ARG A 57 18.69 32.06 10.29
CA ARG A 57 18.32 33.41 10.74
C ARG A 57 16.82 33.67 10.70
N SER A 58 16.03 32.74 10.17
CA SER A 58 14.57 32.87 10.00
C SER A 58 13.88 31.54 10.34
N PRO A 59 13.69 31.22 11.63
CA PRO A 59 13.11 29.96 12.08
C PRO A 59 11.73 29.66 11.47
N GLU A 60 10.93 30.70 11.22
CA GLU A 60 9.60 30.57 10.60
C GLU A 60 9.67 30.00 9.18
N ILE A 61 10.70 30.38 8.42
CA ILE A 61 10.90 29.91 7.04
C ILE A 61 11.36 28.46 7.06
N TYR A 62 12.28 28.12 7.98
CA TYR A 62 12.72 26.73 8.17
C TYR A 62 11.53 25.83 8.53
N ASP A 63 10.72 26.28 9.49
CA ASP A 63 9.52 25.56 9.91
C ASP A 63 8.54 25.41 8.74
N PHE A 64 8.26 26.48 7.99
CA PHE A 64 7.41 26.40 6.79
C PHE A 64 7.84 25.30 5.82
N TYR A 65 9.11 25.27 5.41
CA TYR A 65 9.60 24.25 4.48
C TYR A 65 9.57 22.86 5.08
N LYS A 66 9.94 22.72 6.35
CA LYS A 66 9.89 21.45 7.07
C LYS A 66 8.47 20.87 7.10
N LYS A 67 7.47 21.71 7.37
CA LYS A 67 6.06 21.34 7.34
C LYS A 67 5.62 20.87 5.95
N ILE A 68 6.06 21.55 4.90
CA ILE A 68 5.77 21.15 3.51
C ILE A 68 6.42 19.80 3.18
N ILE A 69 7.70 19.62 3.51
CA ILE A 69 8.43 18.38 3.26
C ILE A 69 7.73 17.20 3.94
N VAL A 70 7.33 17.35 5.21
CA VAL A 70 6.59 16.31 5.94
C VAL A 70 5.29 15.94 5.22
N LYS A 71 4.50 16.93 4.77
CA LYS A 71 3.26 16.67 4.01
C LYS A 71 3.55 15.89 2.72
N LEU A 72 4.54 16.33 1.95
CA LEU A 72 4.91 15.69 0.69
C LEU A 72 5.39 14.26 0.91
N TYR A 73 6.16 14.02 1.98
CA TYR A 73 6.66 12.69 2.32
C TYR A 73 5.55 11.72 2.74
N PHE A 74 4.49 12.17 3.41
CA PHE A 74 3.32 11.32 3.63
C PHE A 74 2.63 10.94 2.29
N ILE A 75 2.47 11.88 1.36
CA ILE A 75 1.89 11.55 0.04
C ILE A 75 2.79 10.59 -0.75
N ALA A 76 4.11 10.77 -0.64
CA ALA A 76 5.15 10.00 -1.31
C ALA A 76 5.52 8.68 -0.61
N LEU A 77 4.87 8.32 0.50
CA LEU A 77 5.28 7.25 1.39
C LEU A 77 5.65 5.92 0.70
N PRO A 78 4.92 5.43 -0.33
CA PRO A 78 5.30 4.20 -1.04
C PRO A 78 6.66 4.26 -1.77
N LEU A 79 7.12 5.47 -2.11
CA LEU A 79 8.36 5.70 -2.86
C LEU A 79 9.55 6.04 -1.95
N LEU A 80 9.33 6.19 -0.65
CA LEU A 80 10.40 6.51 0.30
C LEU A 80 11.16 5.26 0.73
N ASP A 81 12.42 5.46 1.11
CA ASP A 81 13.22 4.43 1.75
C ASP A 81 12.66 4.09 3.13
N ASN A 82 12.90 2.85 3.59
CA ASN A 82 12.36 2.38 4.87
C ASN A 82 12.79 3.29 6.03
N SER A 83 14.06 3.73 6.05
CA SER A 83 14.58 4.64 7.08
C SER A 83 13.87 5.98 7.11
N ASP A 84 13.58 6.57 5.95
CA ASP A 84 12.88 7.85 5.85
C ASP A 84 11.45 7.72 6.40
N ILE A 85 10.77 6.60 6.13
CA ILE A 85 9.43 6.34 6.67
C ILE A 85 9.48 6.16 8.19
N ILE A 86 10.46 5.42 8.71
CA ILE A 86 10.67 5.29 10.15
C ILE A 86 10.86 6.65 10.81
N ASP A 87 11.69 7.53 10.24
CA ASP A 87 11.91 8.86 10.77
C ASP A 87 10.67 9.75 10.74
N ILE A 88 9.84 9.63 9.70
CA ILE A 88 8.54 10.32 9.61
C ILE A 88 7.60 9.82 10.71
N PHE A 89 7.50 8.50 10.91
CA PHE A 89 6.63 7.91 11.92
C PHE A 89 7.10 8.18 13.34
N LYS A 90 8.41 8.36 13.55
CA LYS A 90 8.99 8.67 14.86
C LYS A 90 8.66 10.08 15.32
N ASN A 91 8.67 11.03 14.39
CA ASN A 91 8.71 12.46 14.71
C ASN A 91 7.46 13.23 14.25
N TYR A 92 6.70 12.71 13.29
CA TYR A 92 5.63 13.42 12.61
C TYR A 92 4.39 12.56 12.33
N PHE A 93 4.18 11.44 13.03
CA PHE A 93 3.00 10.60 12.81
C PHE A 93 1.70 11.39 12.90
N THR A 94 1.59 12.35 13.83
CA THR A 94 0.34 13.11 14.00
C THR A 94 0.05 14.09 12.85
N TRP A 95 1.01 14.34 11.96
CA TRP A 95 0.85 15.24 10.82
C TRP A 95 -0.07 14.70 9.74
N GLN A 96 -0.17 13.38 9.59
CA GLN A 96 -1.06 12.77 8.59
C GLN A 96 -2.53 13.19 8.79
N PHE A 97 -2.96 13.44 10.03
CA PHE A 97 -4.32 13.90 10.34
C PHE A 97 -4.61 15.33 9.88
N ARG A 98 -3.61 16.05 9.35
CA ARG A 98 -3.77 17.39 8.77
C ARG A 98 -3.90 17.35 7.25
N LEU A 99 -3.81 16.16 6.66
CA LEU A 99 -3.97 15.95 5.22
C LEU A 99 -5.44 15.59 4.95
N PRO A 100 -6.11 16.28 4.02
CA PRO A 100 -7.50 15.98 3.67
C PRO A 100 -7.59 14.59 3.03
N ASP A 101 -8.58 13.80 3.45
CA ASP A 101 -8.92 12.48 2.89
C ASP A 101 -7.72 11.51 2.78
N TYR A 102 -6.74 11.66 3.68
CA TYR A 102 -5.52 10.88 3.64
C TYR A 102 -5.69 9.53 4.35
N ASP A 103 -5.40 8.45 3.61
CA ASP A 103 -5.43 7.09 4.12
C ASP A 103 -4.01 6.54 4.29
N ILE A 104 -3.53 6.54 5.53
CA ILE A 104 -2.20 6.02 5.87
C ILE A 104 -2.08 4.51 5.68
N LEU A 105 -3.17 3.75 5.84
CA LEU A 105 -3.14 2.29 5.71
C LEU A 105 -2.91 1.92 4.25
N ALA A 106 -3.69 2.50 3.33
CA ALA A 106 -3.51 2.29 1.90
C ALA A 106 -2.09 2.69 1.43
N LYS A 107 -1.49 3.73 2.04
CA LYS A 107 -0.10 4.14 1.74
C LYS A 107 0.93 3.13 2.24
N LEU A 108 0.72 2.56 3.42
CA LEU A 108 1.60 1.53 3.96
C LEU A 108 1.45 0.20 3.20
N GLU A 109 0.24 -0.20 2.83
CA GLU A 109 0.00 -1.36 1.96
C GLU A 109 0.75 -1.21 0.64
N ALA A 110 0.59 -0.06 -0.02
CA ALA A 110 1.32 0.24 -1.26
C ALA A 110 2.84 0.22 -1.06
N LYS A 111 3.35 0.67 0.09
CA LYS A 111 4.78 0.57 0.44
C LYS A 111 5.21 -0.89 0.59
N LEU A 112 4.45 -1.71 1.30
CA LEU A 112 4.77 -3.13 1.52
C LEU A 112 4.86 -3.89 0.19
N LEU A 113 3.99 -3.56 -0.78
CA LEU A 113 4.05 -4.11 -2.14
C LEU A 113 5.33 -3.74 -2.91
N THR A 114 6.04 -2.67 -2.53
CA THR A 114 7.35 -2.34 -3.13
C THR A 114 8.50 -3.18 -2.57
N ILE A 115 8.29 -3.84 -1.43
CA ILE A 115 9.30 -4.70 -0.80
C ILE A 115 9.09 -6.12 -1.33
N ILE A 116 9.98 -6.54 -2.23
CA ILE A 116 9.85 -7.81 -2.96
C ILE A 116 10.05 -9.00 -2.00
N VAL A 117 11.00 -8.89 -1.07
CA VAL A 117 11.34 -9.94 -0.11
C VAL A 117 10.35 -9.90 1.06
N ILE A 118 9.63 -11.00 1.30
CA ILE A 118 8.55 -11.05 2.30
C ILE A 118 9.09 -10.89 3.72
N GLU A 119 10.27 -11.44 4.02
CA GLU A 119 10.96 -11.30 5.29
C GLU A 119 11.27 -9.82 5.59
N GLU A 120 11.73 -9.06 4.59
CA GLU A 120 12.00 -7.63 4.71
C GLU A 120 10.72 -6.82 4.98
N ARG A 121 9.54 -7.29 4.52
CA ARG A 121 8.25 -6.67 4.88
C ARG A 121 8.01 -6.78 6.39
N ASP A 122 8.25 -7.95 6.97
CA ASP A 122 8.08 -8.18 8.40
C ASP A 122 9.10 -7.41 9.24
N GLU A 123 10.35 -7.30 8.78
CA GLU A 123 11.37 -6.45 9.41
C GLU A 123 10.95 -4.97 9.41
N PHE A 124 10.42 -4.48 8.28
CA PHE A 124 9.92 -3.11 8.16
C PHE A 124 8.70 -2.87 9.06
N LYS A 125 7.71 -3.76 9.06
CA LYS A 125 6.55 -3.72 9.97
C LYS A 125 6.98 -3.71 11.43
N ASN A 126 7.94 -4.55 11.82
CA ASN A 126 8.45 -4.58 13.18
C ASN A 126 9.14 -3.25 13.53
N SER A 127 9.95 -2.69 12.64
CA SER A 127 10.60 -1.39 12.83
C SER A 127 9.59 -0.25 13.02
N LEU A 128 8.53 -0.22 12.21
CA LEU A 128 7.42 0.73 12.37
C LEU A 128 6.72 0.55 13.71
N ARG A 129 6.45 -0.70 14.11
CA ARG A 129 5.80 -1.05 15.37
C ARG A 129 6.61 -0.54 16.57
N GLN A 130 7.91 -0.80 16.60
CA GLN A 130 8.80 -0.31 17.67
C GLN A 130 8.87 1.21 17.69
N THR A 131 8.88 1.84 16.51
CA THR A 131 8.88 3.29 16.37
C THR A 131 7.64 3.92 16.99
N LEU A 132 6.45 3.37 16.72
CA LEU A 132 5.20 3.83 17.31
C LEU A 132 5.16 3.60 18.83
N LEU A 133 5.65 2.47 19.32
CA LEU A 133 5.76 2.19 20.76
C LEU A 133 6.72 3.16 21.48
N GLY A 134 7.69 3.74 20.77
CA GLY A 134 8.59 4.77 21.29
C GLY A 134 8.10 6.22 21.09
N ASN A 135 7.04 6.43 20.33
CA ASN A 135 6.64 7.77 19.87
C ASN A 135 5.97 8.59 20.99
N LYS A 136 6.52 9.79 21.25
CA LYS A 136 6.08 10.71 22.31
C LYS A 136 5.15 11.83 21.84
N GLU A 137 4.76 11.86 20.57
CA GLU A 137 3.83 12.85 20.04
C GLU A 137 2.48 12.78 20.76
N ILE A 138 1.90 13.96 21.01
CA ILE A 138 0.58 14.10 21.62
C ILE A 138 -0.48 13.88 20.53
N ILE A 139 -1.27 12.82 20.67
CA ILE A 139 -2.36 12.49 19.74
C ILE A 139 -3.72 12.97 20.25
N THR A 140 -3.89 13.05 21.58
CA THR A 140 -5.09 13.55 22.27
C THR A 140 -4.71 14.62 23.29
N SER A 141 -5.43 15.74 23.32
CA SER A 141 -5.07 16.90 24.17
C SER A 141 -5.78 16.91 25.53
N LYS A 142 -7.03 16.45 25.58
CA LYS A 142 -7.92 16.56 26.75
C LYS A 142 -8.00 15.29 27.62
N ALA A 143 -7.63 14.13 27.06
CA ALA A 143 -7.63 12.88 27.81
C ALA A 143 -6.45 12.79 28.79
N GLU A 144 -6.57 11.92 29.78
CA GLU A 144 -5.50 11.60 30.73
C GLU A 144 -4.30 10.97 30.01
N ILE A 145 -4.57 10.00 29.13
CA ILE A 145 -3.60 9.44 28.20
C ILE A 145 -3.51 10.36 26.98
N LYS A 146 -2.31 10.86 26.69
CA LYS A 146 -2.09 11.90 25.69
C LYS A 146 -1.20 11.49 24.52
N THR A 147 -0.18 10.66 24.77
CA THR A 147 0.84 10.35 23.76
C THR A 147 0.55 9.06 23.02
N ILE A 148 1.10 8.92 21.81
CA ILE A 148 0.98 7.70 20.99
C ILE A 148 1.46 6.47 21.78
N ARG A 149 2.67 6.53 22.34
CA ARG A 149 3.22 5.45 23.18
C ARG A 149 2.29 5.05 24.31
N ASP A 150 1.74 6.01 25.04
CA ASP A 150 0.93 5.71 26.23
C ASP A 150 -0.41 5.09 25.82
N TRP A 151 -1.00 5.53 24.70
CA TRP A 151 -2.18 4.89 24.12
C TRP A 151 -1.90 3.45 23.65
N LEU A 152 -0.77 3.20 23.00
CA LEU A 152 -0.41 1.84 22.57
C LEU A 152 -0.08 0.93 23.75
N LYS A 153 0.52 1.45 24.83
CA LYS A 153 0.70 0.72 26.08
C LYS A 153 -0.64 0.35 26.71
N ASN A 154 -1.57 1.30 26.79
CA ASN A 154 -2.92 1.06 27.29
C ASN A 154 -3.65 0.01 26.45
N TYR A 155 -3.60 0.13 25.12
CA TYR A 155 -4.16 -0.85 24.21
C TYR A 155 -3.60 -2.26 24.45
N ASN A 156 -2.26 -2.42 24.46
CA ASN A 156 -1.62 -3.71 24.70
C ASN A 156 -1.94 -4.29 26.09
N ALA A 157 -2.12 -3.46 27.12
CA ALA A 157 -2.52 -3.93 28.45
C ALA A 157 -3.95 -4.51 28.46
N ASN A 158 -4.82 -4.03 27.57
CA ASN A 158 -6.21 -4.48 27.47
C ASN A 158 -6.40 -5.65 26.48
N THR A 159 -5.60 -5.72 25.41
CA THR A 159 -5.81 -6.71 24.34
C THR A 159 -4.72 -7.78 24.25
N GLY A 160 -3.53 -7.51 24.79
CA GLY A 160 -2.32 -8.32 24.63
C GLY A 160 -1.34 -7.73 23.61
N ALA A 161 -0.04 -8.05 23.77
CA ALA A 161 1.02 -7.54 22.90
C ALA A 161 1.16 -8.29 21.56
N GLY A 162 0.62 -9.51 21.47
CA GLY A 162 0.61 -10.33 20.24
C GLY A 162 -0.49 -9.92 19.24
N THR A 163 -0.68 -10.75 18.21
CA THR A 163 -1.81 -10.64 17.28
C THR A 163 -3.12 -10.67 18.07
N THR A 164 -3.91 -9.61 17.94
CA THR A 164 -5.13 -9.45 18.73
C THR A 164 -6.32 -10.01 17.97
N ASP A 165 -7.16 -10.78 18.67
CA ASP A 165 -8.44 -11.21 18.11
C ASP A 165 -9.34 -10.00 17.80
N SER A 166 -9.99 -10.04 16.63
CA SER A 166 -10.91 -9.02 16.13
C SER A 166 -11.94 -8.58 17.17
N LEU A 167 -12.45 -9.51 17.99
CA LEU A 167 -13.41 -9.22 19.05
C LEU A 167 -12.82 -8.29 20.12
N ARG A 168 -11.61 -8.58 20.61
CA ARG A 168 -10.94 -7.77 21.64
C ARG A 168 -10.59 -6.38 21.12
N LYS A 169 -10.10 -6.29 19.88
CA LYS A 169 -9.86 -5.00 19.21
C LYS A 169 -11.15 -4.18 19.14
N ASN A 170 -12.25 -4.79 18.68
CA ASN A 170 -13.54 -4.11 18.56
C ASN A 170 -14.11 -3.68 19.91
N GLN A 171 -13.98 -4.50 20.95
CA GLN A 171 -14.36 -4.14 22.32
C GLN A 171 -13.57 -2.92 22.82
N TYR A 172 -12.26 -2.89 22.59
CA TYR A 172 -11.43 -1.74 22.95
C TYR A 172 -11.86 -0.46 22.21
N LEU A 173 -12.08 -0.54 20.89
CA LEU A 173 -12.53 0.60 20.09
C LEU A 173 -13.94 1.08 20.48
N ALA A 174 -14.84 0.17 20.85
CA ALA A 174 -16.15 0.51 21.39
C ALA A 174 -16.04 1.26 22.73
N ASN A 175 -15.15 0.80 23.62
CA ASN A 175 -14.88 1.46 24.89
C ASN A 175 -14.30 2.87 24.71
N LEU A 176 -13.41 3.07 23.72
CA LEU A 176 -12.94 4.41 23.36
C LEU A 176 -14.08 5.33 22.93
N SER A 177 -15.04 4.79 22.16
CA SER A 177 -16.18 5.55 21.65
C SER A 177 -17.14 6.00 22.78
N ASN A 178 -17.17 5.26 23.89
CA ASN A 178 -17.97 5.58 25.06
C ASN A 178 -17.26 6.56 26.02
N ASN A 179 -16.00 6.90 25.78
CA ASN A 179 -15.25 7.80 26.66
C ASN A 179 -15.62 9.28 26.40
N LYS A 180 -16.31 9.88 27.38
CA LYS A 180 -16.78 11.29 27.31
C LYS A 180 -15.66 12.33 27.24
N LEU A 181 -14.41 11.97 27.57
CA LEU A 181 -13.26 12.87 27.50
C LEU A 181 -12.64 12.93 26.10
N LEU A 182 -13.00 12.01 25.20
CA LEU A 182 -12.50 11.97 23.84
C LEU A 182 -13.47 12.65 22.88
N SER A 183 -12.95 13.55 22.05
CA SER A 183 -13.72 14.08 20.93
C SER A 183 -13.87 13.03 19.82
N GLY A 184 -14.89 13.15 18.96
CA GLY A 184 -15.03 12.28 17.79
C GLY A 184 -13.80 12.31 16.87
N HIS A 185 -13.10 13.44 16.80
CA HIS A 185 -11.85 13.56 16.06
C HIS A 185 -10.69 12.79 16.73
N ASP A 186 -10.58 12.86 18.05
CA ASP A 186 -9.58 12.08 18.80
C ASP A 186 -9.83 10.57 18.66
N ILE A 187 -11.10 10.15 18.71
CA ILE A 187 -11.48 8.74 18.50
C ILE A 187 -11.02 8.26 17.13
N LYS A 188 -11.27 9.03 16.06
CA LYS A 188 -10.81 8.69 14.70
C LYS A 188 -9.29 8.56 14.63
N LYS A 189 -8.54 9.49 15.24
CA LYS A 189 -7.08 9.41 15.29
C LYS A 189 -6.58 8.14 15.98
N LEU A 190 -7.20 7.79 17.10
CA LEU A 190 -6.85 6.58 17.85
C LEU A 190 -7.20 5.31 17.09
N GLN A 191 -8.35 5.28 16.40
CA GLN A 191 -8.72 4.18 15.51
C GLN A 191 -7.69 3.99 14.40
N THR A 192 -7.27 5.07 13.73
CA THR A 192 -6.20 5.02 12.72
C THR A 192 -4.88 4.52 13.32
N LEU A 193 -4.47 5.04 14.47
CA LEU A 193 -3.25 4.60 15.16
C LEU A 193 -3.28 3.10 15.47
N ILE A 194 -4.38 2.61 16.03
CA ILE A 194 -4.55 1.19 16.40
C ILE A 194 -4.58 0.31 15.14
N ASN A 195 -5.23 0.75 14.07
CA ASN A 195 -5.26 -0.01 12.82
C ASN A 195 -3.88 -0.13 12.20
N VAL A 196 -3.10 0.96 12.15
CA VAL A 196 -1.71 0.94 11.67
C VAL A 196 -0.87 0.00 12.55
N TYR A 197 -1.02 0.11 13.87
CA TYR A 197 -0.28 -0.72 14.81
C TYR A 197 -0.59 -2.22 14.66
N GLU A 198 -1.87 -2.58 14.50
CA GLU A 198 -2.31 -3.97 14.27
C GLU A 198 -1.85 -4.52 12.92
N MET A 199 -1.90 -3.71 11.85
CA MET A 199 -1.37 -4.11 10.55
C MET A 199 0.12 -4.49 10.66
N CYS A 200 0.90 -3.75 11.44
CA CYS A 200 2.31 -4.06 11.71
C CYS A 200 2.55 -5.28 12.60
N LYS A 201 1.52 -5.85 13.24
CA LYS A 201 1.62 -7.11 14.00
C LYS A 201 1.42 -8.34 13.12
N LEU A 202 0.76 -8.20 11.98
CA LEU A 202 0.43 -9.32 11.09
C LEU A 202 1.63 -9.63 10.21
N SER A 203 2.16 -10.85 10.35
CA SER A 203 3.22 -11.35 9.48
C SER A 203 2.72 -11.48 8.05
N SER A 204 3.53 -11.05 7.11
CA SER A 204 3.28 -11.10 5.67
C SER A 204 3.23 -12.53 5.13
N PHE A 205 3.67 -13.52 5.92
CA PHE A 205 3.52 -14.95 5.65
C PHE A 205 2.15 -15.52 6.04
N THR A 206 1.33 -14.75 6.75
CA THR A 206 -0.01 -15.21 7.15
C THR A 206 -1.05 -14.75 6.13
N PRO A 207 -2.12 -15.54 5.90
CA PRO A 207 -3.23 -15.14 5.04
C PRO A 207 -3.75 -13.72 5.34
N GLN A 208 -3.85 -13.35 6.61
CA GLN A 208 -4.36 -12.06 7.07
C GLN A 208 -3.35 -10.92 6.86
N GLY A 209 -2.05 -11.21 6.97
CA GLY A 209 -0.99 -10.20 6.79
C GLY A 209 -0.49 -10.08 5.37
N PHE A 210 -0.91 -10.95 4.45
CA PHE A 210 -0.55 -10.93 3.04
C PHE A 210 -1.18 -9.73 2.32
N GLU A 211 -0.35 -8.86 1.73
CA GLU A 211 -0.79 -7.57 1.17
C GLU A 211 -1.29 -7.66 -0.27
N GLU A 212 -0.91 -8.71 -0.99
CA GLU A 212 -1.27 -8.84 -2.39
C GLU A 212 -2.70 -9.34 -2.56
N ARG A 213 -3.40 -8.74 -3.52
CA ARG A 213 -4.75 -9.15 -3.90
C ARG A 213 -4.64 -10.17 -5.02
N VAL A 214 -5.02 -11.41 -4.73
CA VAL A 214 -4.89 -12.52 -5.67
C VAL A 214 -6.27 -12.86 -6.25
N PRO A 215 -6.47 -12.76 -7.57
CA PRO A 215 -7.69 -13.26 -8.20
C PRO A 215 -7.68 -14.79 -8.18
N ILE A 216 -8.77 -15.40 -7.72
CA ILE A 216 -8.96 -16.85 -7.64
C ILE A 216 -10.29 -17.21 -8.30
N VAL A 217 -10.32 -18.26 -9.12
CA VAL A 217 -11.55 -18.77 -9.72
C VAL A 217 -11.96 -20.05 -8.98
N ILE A 218 -13.15 -20.06 -8.39
CA ILE A 218 -13.74 -21.22 -7.69
C ILE A 218 -15.10 -21.47 -8.33
N ASP A 219 -15.32 -22.68 -8.86
CA ASP A 219 -16.55 -23.08 -9.54
C ASP A 219 -17.02 -22.09 -10.62
N GLY A 220 -16.07 -21.59 -11.43
CA GLY A 220 -16.33 -20.60 -12.49
C GLY A 220 -16.63 -19.17 -12.01
N LYS A 221 -16.59 -18.90 -10.70
CA LYS A 221 -16.81 -17.56 -10.13
C LYS A 221 -15.48 -16.93 -9.73
N LEU A 222 -15.30 -15.65 -10.05
CA LEU A 222 -14.13 -14.87 -9.68
C LEU A 222 -14.24 -14.36 -8.24
N TYR A 223 -13.22 -14.63 -7.45
CA TYR A 223 -12.99 -14.11 -6.11
C TYR A 223 -11.70 -13.31 -6.08
N ILE A 224 -11.62 -12.33 -5.20
CA ILE A 224 -10.37 -11.68 -4.83
C ILE A 224 -10.04 -12.12 -3.42
N PHE A 225 -8.91 -12.81 -3.27
CA PHE A 225 -8.34 -13.07 -1.95
C PHE A 225 -7.64 -11.81 -1.46
N ASN A 226 -8.06 -11.32 -0.29
CA ASN A 226 -7.62 -10.06 0.30
C ASN A 226 -7.58 -10.23 1.82
N HIS A 227 -6.39 -10.15 2.43
CA HIS A 227 -6.20 -10.25 3.89
C HIS A 227 -6.93 -11.44 4.55
N GLY A 228 -6.84 -12.62 3.95
CA GLY A 228 -7.44 -13.84 4.51
C GLY A 228 -8.93 -14.00 4.22
N VAL A 229 -9.53 -13.09 3.45
CA VAL A 229 -10.95 -13.12 3.08
C VAL A 229 -11.07 -13.32 1.56
N LEU A 230 -12.00 -14.17 1.15
CA LEU A 230 -12.40 -14.32 -0.25
C LEU A 230 -13.59 -13.42 -0.53
N GLU A 231 -13.36 -12.36 -1.30
CA GLU A 231 -14.40 -11.43 -1.73
C GLU A 231 -14.91 -11.84 -3.11
N GLN A 232 -16.19 -12.24 -3.22
CA GLN A 232 -16.77 -12.57 -4.51
C GLN A 232 -16.89 -11.30 -5.37
N VAL A 233 -16.27 -11.32 -6.55
CA VAL A 233 -16.43 -10.24 -7.52
C VAL A 233 -17.80 -10.38 -8.15
N LYS A 234 -18.69 -9.43 -7.88
CA LYS A 234 -19.93 -9.30 -8.64
C LYS A 234 -19.59 -8.67 -9.99
N PRO A 235 -19.63 -9.41 -11.11
CA PRO A 235 -19.34 -8.82 -12.41
C PRO A 235 -20.31 -7.66 -12.66
N SER A 236 -19.78 -6.54 -13.14
CA SER A 236 -20.64 -5.46 -13.59
C SER A 236 -21.45 -5.95 -14.81
N LYS A 237 -22.60 -5.32 -15.10
CA LYS A 237 -23.40 -5.68 -16.29
C LYS A 237 -22.58 -5.63 -17.60
N GLN A 238 -21.49 -4.86 -17.65
CA GLN A 238 -20.57 -4.83 -18.79
C GLN A 238 -19.64 -6.05 -18.79
N VAL A 239 -19.09 -6.44 -17.64
CA VAL A 239 -18.27 -7.67 -17.51
C VAL A 239 -19.10 -8.91 -17.79
N GLU A 240 -20.36 -8.96 -17.31
CA GLU A 240 -21.29 -10.06 -17.64
C GLU A 240 -21.57 -10.16 -19.14
N ARG A 241 -21.70 -9.02 -19.85
CA ARG A 241 -21.90 -9.00 -21.30
C ARG A 241 -20.67 -9.52 -22.04
N ILE A 242 -19.47 -9.16 -21.59
CA ILE A 242 -18.22 -9.64 -22.19
C ILE A 242 -18.06 -11.14 -21.93
N MET A 243 -18.28 -11.60 -20.69
CA MET A 243 -18.20 -13.02 -20.33
C MET A 243 -19.22 -13.87 -21.10
N ARG A 244 -20.47 -13.40 -21.24
CA ARG A 244 -21.48 -14.10 -22.06
C ARG A 244 -21.10 -14.12 -23.54
N ALA A 245 -20.57 -13.02 -24.09
CA ALA A 245 -20.13 -12.96 -25.49
C ALA A 245 -18.97 -13.95 -25.77
N THR A 246 -18.07 -14.14 -24.80
CA THR A 246 -17.00 -15.14 -24.88
C THR A 246 -17.49 -16.58 -24.65
N GLU A 247 -18.52 -16.81 -23.84
CA GLU A 247 -19.14 -18.13 -23.66
C GLU A 247 -20.06 -18.54 -24.83
N SER A 248 -20.66 -17.57 -25.53
CA SER A 248 -21.49 -17.81 -26.72
C SER A 248 -20.73 -17.76 -28.04
N SER A 249 -19.42 -17.53 -28.01
CA SER A 249 -18.56 -17.81 -29.16
C SER A 249 -18.37 -19.33 -29.25
N PRO A 250 -18.50 -19.96 -30.43
CA PRO A 250 -18.30 -21.39 -30.55
C PRO A 250 -16.93 -21.72 -30.00
N SER A 251 -16.90 -22.63 -29.02
CA SER A 251 -15.68 -23.18 -28.44
C SER A 251 -14.65 -23.41 -29.54
N VAL A 252 -13.57 -22.62 -29.57
CA VAL A 252 -12.34 -23.08 -30.20
C VAL A 252 -11.95 -24.28 -29.36
N ASN A 253 -12.24 -25.47 -29.88
CA ASN A 253 -12.01 -26.73 -29.23
C ASN A 253 -10.49 -26.78 -28.97
N PRO A 254 -9.99 -26.54 -27.74
CA PRO A 254 -8.56 -26.38 -27.50
C PRO A 254 -7.81 -27.67 -27.86
N ILE A 255 -8.52 -28.79 -27.79
CA ILE A 255 -8.05 -30.11 -28.17
C ILE A 255 -7.92 -30.26 -29.70
N GLY A 256 -8.77 -29.58 -30.48
CA GLY A 256 -8.76 -29.62 -31.95
C GLY A 256 -7.58 -28.86 -32.54
N GLU A 257 -7.30 -27.64 -32.06
CA GLU A 257 -6.12 -26.87 -32.48
C GLU A 257 -4.82 -27.56 -32.04
N HIS A 258 -4.79 -28.15 -30.84
CA HIS A 258 -3.63 -28.89 -30.33
C HIS A 258 -3.36 -30.19 -31.11
N LEU A 259 -4.40 -30.94 -31.48
CA LEU A 259 -4.25 -32.13 -32.33
C LEU A 259 -3.75 -31.78 -33.73
N TYR A 260 -4.22 -30.67 -34.30
CA TYR A 260 -3.77 -30.20 -35.61
C TYR A 260 -2.29 -29.79 -35.60
N THR A 261 -1.85 -29.08 -34.56
CA THR A 261 -0.43 -28.70 -34.39
C THR A 261 0.47 -29.91 -34.16
N LEU A 262 0.04 -30.90 -33.37
CA LEU A 262 0.79 -32.15 -33.19
C LEU A 262 0.89 -32.96 -34.50
N GLN A 263 -0.16 -32.98 -35.32
CA GLN A 263 -0.15 -33.63 -36.63
C GLN A 263 0.83 -32.95 -37.59
N GLN A 264 0.82 -31.62 -37.67
CA GLN A 264 1.80 -30.86 -38.47
C GLN A 264 3.24 -31.06 -37.97
N LEU A 265 3.44 -31.17 -36.66
CA LEU A 265 4.76 -31.40 -36.08
C LEU A 265 5.28 -32.81 -36.40
N ALA A 266 4.42 -33.84 -36.39
CA ALA A 266 4.79 -35.21 -36.75
C ALA A 266 5.24 -35.34 -38.22
N GLU A 267 4.68 -34.53 -39.12
CA GLU A 267 5.04 -34.49 -40.54
C GLU A 267 6.45 -33.93 -40.80
N GLN A 268 7.02 -33.17 -39.84
CA GLN A 268 8.37 -32.61 -39.95
C GLN A 268 9.47 -33.65 -39.67
N TYR A 269 9.11 -34.84 -39.18
CA TYR A 269 10.06 -35.90 -38.84
C TYR A 269 9.94 -37.12 -39.77
N PRO A 270 11.07 -37.77 -40.14
CA PRO A 270 11.05 -38.97 -40.97
C PRO A 270 10.24 -40.11 -40.35
N GLN A 271 9.58 -40.90 -41.20
CA GLN A 271 8.81 -42.07 -40.77
C GLN A 271 9.73 -43.08 -40.05
N GLY A 272 9.36 -43.48 -38.83
CA GLY A 272 10.14 -44.41 -38.00
C GLY A 272 11.14 -43.76 -37.03
N SER A 273 11.30 -42.43 -37.04
CA SER A 273 12.11 -41.70 -36.06
C SER A 273 11.52 -41.74 -34.65
N LEU A 274 12.38 -41.61 -33.64
CA LEU A 274 11.96 -41.63 -32.22
C LEU A 274 11.09 -40.42 -31.88
N GLU A 275 11.42 -39.27 -32.45
CA GLU A 275 10.74 -38.00 -32.30
C GLU A 275 9.31 -38.09 -32.84
N ARG A 276 9.14 -38.69 -34.03
CA ARG A 276 7.81 -38.91 -34.61
C ARG A 276 6.97 -39.87 -33.78
N ARG A 277 7.56 -40.95 -33.28
CA ARG A 277 6.85 -41.94 -32.45
C ARG A 277 6.36 -41.33 -31.14
N ALA A 278 7.15 -40.46 -30.51
CA ALA A 278 6.75 -39.75 -29.29
C ALA A 278 5.55 -38.81 -29.55
N ILE A 279 5.56 -38.09 -30.68
CA ILE A 279 4.45 -37.19 -31.06
C ILE A 279 3.19 -37.98 -31.42
N GLU A 280 3.32 -39.08 -32.16
CA GLU A 280 2.20 -39.96 -32.51
C GLU A 280 1.54 -40.60 -31.28
N GLU A 281 2.32 -40.90 -30.23
CA GLU A 281 1.80 -41.42 -28.96
C GLU A 281 0.98 -40.36 -28.20
N GLU A 282 1.43 -39.11 -28.17
CA GLU A 282 0.67 -37.99 -27.59
C GLU A 282 -0.61 -37.67 -28.38
N ILE A 283 -0.58 -37.78 -29.72
CA ILE A 283 -1.79 -37.70 -30.57
C ILE A 283 -2.78 -38.81 -30.20
N ALA A 284 -2.31 -40.05 -29.99
CA ALA A 284 -3.15 -41.19 -29.64
C ALA A 284 -3.77 -41.06 -28.25
N LYS A 285 -3.04 -40.54 -27.26
CA LYS A 285 -3.57 -40.23 -25.92
C LYS A 285 -4.67 -39.18 -26.00
N ASN A 286 -4.41 -38.06 -26.70
CA ASN A 286 -5.39 -36.99 -26.85
C ASN A 286 -6.67 -37.42 -27.58
N LYS A 287 -6.56 -38.28 -28.62
CA LYS A 287 -7.74 -38.85 -29.30
C LYS A 287 -8.58 -39.78 -28.41
N LYS A 288 -7.98 -40.48 -27.44
CA LYS A 288 -8.73 -41.28 -26.47
C LYS A 288 -9.52 -40.39 -25.51
N THR A 289 -8.94 -39.29 -25.06
CA THR A 289 -9.59 -38.32 -24.14
C THR A 289 -10.85 -37.71 -24.76
N VAL A 290 -10.85 -37.45 -26.08
CA VAL A 290 -12.02 -36.93 -26.82
C VAL A 290 -13.16 -37.95 -26.95
N LYS A 291 -12.89 -39.26 -26.80
CA LYS A 291 -13.92 -40.31 -26.93
C LYS A 291 -14.75 -40.52 -25.65
N TYR A 292 -14.35 -39.88 -24.54
CA TYR A 292 -14.98 -40.00 -23.21
C TYR A 292 -15.59 -38.67 -22.71
N LEU A 293 -15.63 -37.64 -23.56
CA LEU A 293 -16.38 -36.40 -23.40
C LEU A 293 -17.59 -36.43 -24.33
#